data_AF-A0A7S1Z2N8-F1
#
_entry.id   AF-A0A7S1Z2N8-F1
#
_cell.length_a   1.000
_cell.length_b   1.000
_cell.length_c   1.000
_cell.angle_alpha   90.00
_cell.angle_beta   90.00
_cell.angle_gamma   90.00
#
_symmetry.space_group_name_H-M   'P 1'
#
loop_
_entity.id
_entity.type
_entity.pdbx_description
1 polymer ?
#
loop_
_entity_poly.entity_id
_entity_poly.type
_entity_poly.pdbx_seq_one_letter_code
_entity_poly.pdbx_strand_id
1 'polypeptide(L)'
;SFCKGSTEDIVNLNVSGTKMSTKRSTLRLHKDSVLARQFDNTVWTQQGANKNIPIKEWNHEQVVQWAKKHKEIPDEVAEIFEKNKINGMELLAFGREDLRELGINRTGNLAIVNKAIKDLKMENKGNVTFIEQSPYFFGKILDQLRLQAMPLYNDDGMPPLHINASELDQFEKVVDFYFPGELSAK
;
A
#
# COMPACT_ATOMS: atom_id res chain seq x y z
N SER A 1 18.19 -16.93 15.27
CA SER A 1 18.27 -16.11 14.04
C SER A 1 16.97 -15.34 13.94
N PHE A 2 16.97 -14.05 14.28
CA PHE A 2 15.77 -13.21 14.25
C PHE A 2 15.53 -12.69 12.84
N CYS A 3 14.31 -12.91 12.33
CA CYS A 3 13.69 -12.27 11.18
C CYS A 3 14.46 -12.27 9.84
N LYS A 4 14.32 -13.37 9.08
CA LYS A 4 14.56 -13.37 7.63
C LYS A 4 13.25 -13.02 6.91
N GLY A 5 12.79 -11.78 7.04
CA GLY A 5 11.61 -11.27 6.33
C GLY A 5 12.01 -10.08 5.49
N SER A 6 11.91 -10.21 4.16
CA SER A 6 12.13 -9.09 3.24
C SER A 6 11.17 -7.95 3.60
N THR A 7 11.65 -6.71 3.61
CA THR A 7 10.82 -5.50 3.77
C THR A 7 9.76 -5.37 2.68
N GLU A 8 9.90 -6.15 1.60
CA GLU A 8 8.97 -6.27 0.48
C GLU A 8 7.65 -6.98 0.85
N ASP A 9 7.58 -7.65 2.01
CA ASP A 9 6.36 -8.34 2.47
C ASP A 9 5.44 -7.45 3.34
N ILE A 10 5.80 -6.18 3.58
CA ILE A 10 5.01 -5.26 4.41
C ILE A 10 3.90 -4.61 3.58
N VAL A 11 2.66 -4.70 4.07
CA VAL A 11 1.47 -4.08 3.49
C VAL A 11 0.94 -3.00 4.43
N ASN A 12 0.62 -1.84 3.85
CA ASN A 12 -0.10 -0.76 4.55
C ASN A 12 -1.60 -0.85 4.20
N LEU A 13 -2.45 -0.71 5.21
CA LEU A 13 -3.90 -0.84 5.15
C LEU A 13 -4.55 0.45 5.67
N ASN A 14 -5.66 0.86 5.07
CA ASN A 14 -6.48 1.99 5.49
C ASN A 14 -7.83 1.40 5.83
N VAL A 15 -8.03 1.16 7.12
CA VAL A 15 -9.27 0.61 7.64
C VAL A 15 -10.13 1.78 8.08
N SER A 16 -11.10 2.18 7.26
CA SER A 16 -12.03 3.29 7.54
C SER A 16 -11.35 4.56 8.10
N GLY A 17 -10.24 4.99 7.49
CA GLY A 17 -9.46 6.16 7.89
C GLY A 17 -8.29 5.87 8.85
N THR A 18 -8.24 4.67 9.45
CA THR A 18 -7.17 4.24 10.37
C THR A 18 -6.09 3.49 9.61
N LYS A 19 -4.85 3.98 9.70
CA LYS A 19 -3.71 3.33 9.06
C LYS A 19 -3.20 2.17 9.91
N MET A 20 -2.98 1.01 9.29
CA MET A 20 -2.41 -0.18 9.91
C MET A 20 -1.34 -0.79 8.99
N SER A 21 -0.38 -1.51 9.55
CA SER A 21 0.66 -2.19 8.78
C SER A 21 0.80 -3.64 9.23
N THR A 22 0.94 -4.57 8.30
CA THR A 22 1.16 -6.00 8.62
C THR A 22 1.95 -6.68 7.51
N LYS A 23 2.32 -7.94 7.71
CA LYS A 23 2.93 -8.74 6.64
C LYS A 23 1.85 -9.32 5.73
N ARG A 24 2.13 -9.38 4.43
CA ARG A 24 1.27 -10.03 3.46
C ARG A 24 1.15 -11.53 3.75
N SER A 25 2.24 -12.16 4.19
CA SER A 25 2.21 -13.54 4.69
C SER A 25 1.20 -13.76 5.82
N THR A 26 1.03 -12.79 6.71
CA THR A 26 0.02 -12.81 7.79
C THR A 26 -1.40 -12.75 7.24
N LEU A 27 -1.67 -11.89 6.25
CA LEU A 27 -2.99 -11.76 5.61
C LEU A 27 -3.38 -12.99 4.77
N ARG A 28 -2.39 -13.77 4.35
CA ARG A 28 -2.56 -14.98 3.52
C ARG A 28 -2.44 -16.28 4.31
N LEU A 29 -2.43 -16.21 5.64
CA LEU A 29 -2.24 -17.37 6.51
C LEU A 29 -3.29 -18.47 6.21
N HIS A 30 -4.55 -18.05 6.04
CA HIS A 30 -5.66 -18.92 5.65
C HIS A 30 -5.98 -18.74 4.16
N LYS A 31 -5.49 -19.66 3.31
CA LYS A 31 -5.55 -19.52 1.84
C LYS A 31 -6.96 -19.37 1.26
N ASP A 32 -7.95 -19.91 1.95
CA ASP A 32 -9.35 -19.88 1.50
C ASP A 32 -10.10 -18.61 1.94
N SER A 33 -9.48 -17.79 2.80
CA SER A 33 -10.07 -16.54 3.29
C SER A 33 -10.20 -15.49 2.18
N VAL A 34 -11.19 -14.60 2.33
CA VAL A 34 -11.35 -13.42 1.47
C VAL A 34 -10.11 -12.54 1.54
N LEU A 35 -9.46 -12.44 2.71
CA LEU A 35 -8.19 -11.74 2.87
C LEU A 35 -7.10 -12.36 1.99
N ALA A 36 -6.91 -13.67 2.03
CA ALA A 36 -5.89 -14.31 1.21
C ALA A 36 -6.10 -14.08 -0.29
N ARG A 37 -7.36 -14.07 -0.75
CA ARG A 37 -7.72 -13.75 -2.14
C ARG A 37 -7.45 -12.30 -2.51
N GLN A 38 -7.81 -11.35 -1.64
CA GLN A 38 -7.55 -9.92 -1.84
C GLN A 38 -6.04 -9.63 -1.98
N PHE A 39 -5.21 -10.39 -1.29
CA PHE A 39 -3.76 -10.24 -1.30
C PHE A 39 -3.06 -11.33 -2.12
N ASP A 40 -3.75 -12.05 -3.01
CA ASP A 40 -3.13 -13.07 -3.85
C ASP A 40 -2.29 -12.48 -4.99
N ASN A 41 -1.28 -13.24 -5.43
CA ASN A 41 -0.30 -12.79 -6.43
C ASN A 41 -0.96 -12.38 -7.75
N THR A 42 -2.05 -13.02 -8.17
CA THR A 42 -2.74 -12.77 -9.44
C THR A 42 -3.50 -11.44 -9.47
N VAL A 43 -4.12 -11.05 -8.34
CA VAL A 43 -4.82 -9.77 -8.18
C VAL A 43 -3.83 -8.62 -7.93
N TRP A 44 -2.75 -8.88 -7.18
CA TRP A 44 -1.71 -7.90 -6.89
C TRP A 44 -0.82 -7.58 -8.10
N THR A 45 -0.50 -8.57 -8.95
CA THR A 45 0.35 -8.38 -10.14
C THR A 45 -0.30 -7.56 -11.25
N GLN A 46 -1.64 -7.58 -11.39
CA GLN A 46 -2.34 -6.78 -12.41
C GLN A 46 -2.39 -5.28 -12.08
N GLN A 47 -2.26 -4.89 -10.81
CA GLN A 47 -2.11 -3.49 -10.41
C GLN A 47 -0.64 -3.03 -10.30
N GLY A 48 0.33 -3.95 -10.45
CA GLY A 48 1.68 -3.81 -9.90
C GLY A 48 2.84 -3.75 -10.90
N ALA A 49 2.65 -4.04 -12.18
CA ALA A 49 3.77 -4.18 -13.13
C ALA A 49 4.63 -2.90 -13.31
N ASN A 50 4.12 -1.73 -12.92
CA ASN A 50 4.87 -0.48 -12.84
C ASN A 50 4.77 0.23 -11.46
N LYS A 51 4.14 -0.40 -10.45
CA LYS A 51 3.83 0.21 -9.13
C LYS A 51 4.65 -0.34 -7.95
N ASN A 52 5.45 -1.39 -8.14
CA ASN A 52 6.17 -2.02 -7.03
C ASN A 52 7.56 -1.42 -6.73
N ILE A 53 8.13 -0.63 -7.64
CA ILE A 53 9.35 0.12 -7.33
C ILE A 53 8.89 1.41 -6.65
N PRO A 54 9.24 1.63 -5.36
CA PRO A 54 8.94 2.88 -4.67
C PRO A 54 9.40 4.04 -5.53
N ILE A 55 8.64 5.14 -5.56
CA ILE A 55 8.99 6.27 -6.45
C ILE A 55 10.39 6.80 -6.15
N LYS A 56 10.82 6.77 -4.89
CA LYS A 56 12.20 7.10 -4.47
C LYS A 56 13.29 6.25 -5.13
N GLU A 57 12.96 5.08 -5.68
CA GLU A 57 13.87 4.16 -6.35
C GLU A 57 13.71 4.19 -7.88
N TRP A 58 12.86 5.07 -8.42
CA TRP A 58 12.75 5.24 -9.87
C TRP A 58 14.04 5.81 -10.45
N ASN A 59 14.53 5.15 -11.50
CA ASN A 59 15.58 5.70 -12.35
C ASN A 59 15.01 6.80 -13.26
N HIS A 60 15.90 7.49 -13.99
CA HIS A 60 15.48 8.60 -14.85
C HIS A 60 14.54 8.18 -15.98
N GLU A 61 14.70 6.97 -16.54
CA GLU A 61 13.82 6.46 -17.59
C GLU A 61 12.39 6.27 -17.08
N GLN A 62 12.24 5.76 -15.85
CA GLN A 62 10.94 5.56 -15.21
C GLN A 62 10.23 6.90 -14.93
N VAL A 63 10.97 7.93 -14.52
CA VAL A 63 10.44 9.30 -14.36
C VAL A 63 9.96 9.86 -15.70
N VAL A 64 10.75 9.69 -16.76
CA VAL A 64 10.39 10.15 -18.12
C VAL A 64 9.15 9.41 -18.62
N GLN A 65 9.07 8.10 -18.43
CA GLN A 65 7.91 7.30 -18.80
C GLN A 65 6.66 7.69 -18.03
N TRP A 66 6.79 8.02 -16.73
CA TRP A 66 5.69 8.56 -15.95
C TRP A 66 5.18 9.89 -16.53
N ALA A 67 6.09 10.81 -16.84
CA ALA A 67 5.74 12.11 -17.42
C ALA A 67 5.04 11.95 -18.79
N LYS A 68 5.58 11.13 -19.69
CA LYS A 68 5.00 10.86 -21.03
C LYS A 68 3.61 10.19 -20.96
N LYS A 69 3.37 9.35 -19.94
CA LYS A 69 2.07 8.68 -19.75
C LYS A 69 1.02 9.59 -19.11
N HIS A 70 1.43 10.68 -18.47
CA HIS A 70 0.52 11.57 -17.77
C HIS A 70 -0.18 12.51 -18.76
N LYS A 71 -1.49 12.30 -18.98
CA LYS A 71 -2.29 13.00 -20.02
C LYS A 71 -2.18 14.53 -20.02
N GLU A 72 -1.98 15.13 -18.85
CA GLU A 72 -1.92 16.58 -18.70
C GLU A 72 -0.50 17.15 -18.82
N ILE A 73 0.55 16.33 -18.66
CA ILE A 73 1.94 16.80 -18.70
C ILE A 73 2.37 16.91 -20.17
N PRO A 74 2.84 18.07 -20.64
CA PRO A 74 3.37 18.20 -22.01
C PRO A 74 4.64 17.39 -22.22
N ASP A 75 4.82 16.83 -23.42
CA ASP A 75 6.00 16.03 -23.77
C ASP A 75 7.33 16.80 -23.58
N GLU A 76 7.33 18.12 -23.81
CA GLU A 76 8.47 19.00 -23.54
C GLU A 76 8.99 18.89 -22.10
N VAL A 77 8.09 18.67 -21.12
CA VAL A 77 8.50 18.48 -19.72
C VAL A 77 9.21 17.14 -19.54
N ALA A 78 8.73 16.10 -20.21
CA ALA A 78 9.39 14.79 -20.16
C ALA A 78 10.78 14.84 -20.80
N GLU A 79 10.96 15.60 -21.88
CA GLU A 79 12.26 15.85 -22.50
C GLU A 79 13.21 16.62 -21.56
N ILE A 80 12.69 17.60 -20.80
CA ILE A 80 13.47 18.30 -19.77
C ILE A 80 13.91 17.33 -18.67
N PHE A 81 13.03 16.45 -18.19
CA PHE A 81 13.39 15.43 -17.19
C PHE A 81 14.42 14.43 -17.74
N GLU A 82 14.28 14.03 -19.01
CA GLU A 82 15.19 13.12 -19.71
C GLU A 82 16.59 13.75 -19.83
N LYS A 83 16.65 15.00 -20.31
CA LYS A 83 17.90 15.76 -20.48
C LYS A 83 18.65 15.95 -19.17
N ASN A 84 17.92 16.24 -18.08
CA ASN A 84 18.52 16.44 -16.76
C ASN A 84 18.68 15.14 -15.96
N LYS A 85 18.29 13.99 -16.52
CA LYS A 85 18.36 12.67 -15.89
C LYS A 85 17.71 12.63 -14.50
N ILE A 86 16.57 13.29 -14.35
CA ILE A 86 15.85 13.41 -13.08
C ILE A 86 15.42 12.03 -12.60
N ASN A 87 15.90 11.62 -11.43
CA ASN A 87 15.48 10.38 -10.77
C ASN A 87 14.29 10.61 -9.84
N GLY A 88 13.74 9.52 -9.30
CA GLY A 88 12.54 9.58 -8.49
C GLY A 88 12.70 10.28 -7.14
N MET A 89 13.90 10.30 -6.54
CA MET A 89 14.14 11.10 -5.33
C MET A 89 14.08 12.59 -5.62
N GLU A 90 14.72 13.03 -6.71
CA GLU A 90 14.72 14.42 -7.15
C GLU A 90 13.32 14.89 -7.53
N LEU A 91 12.57 14.06 -8.26
CA LEU A 91 11.16 14.32 -8.60
C LEU A 91 10.31 14.56 -7.35
N LEU A 92 10.52 13.76 -6.30
CA LEU A 92 9.81 13.91 -5.02
C LEU A 92 10.32 15.10 -4.19
N ALA A 93 11.55 15.56 -4.41
CA ALA A 93 12.08 16.75 -3.74
C ALA A 93 11.59 18.05 -4.38
N PHE A 94 11.32 18.06 -5.70
CA PHE A 94 10.94 19.27 -6.41
C PHE A 94 9.71 19.98 -5.82
N GLY A 95 9.91 21.27 -5.59
CA GLY A 95 8.92 22.30 -5.38
C GLY A 95 8.73 23.15 -6.64
N ARG A 96 7.98 24.23 -6.48
CA ARG A 96 7.59 25.09 -7.60
C ARG A 96 8.78 25.82 -8.24
N GLU A 97 9.71 26.31 -7.42
CA GLU A 97 10.86 27.06 -7.91
C GLU A 97 11.93 26.15 -8.53
N ASP A 98 12.13 24.95 -7.98
CA ASP A 98 13.06 23.97 -8.57
C ASP A 98 12.67 23.60 -10.01
N LEU A 99 11.36 23.42 -10.28
CA LEU A 99 10.86 23.17 -11.64
C LEU A 99 11.09 24.34 -12.58
N ARG A 100 11.07 25.58 -12.07
CA ARG A 100 11.37 26.78 -12.84
C ARG A 100 12.86 26.83 -13.18
N GLU A 101 13.73 26.57 -12.20
CA GLU A 101 15.18 26.50 -12.40
C GLU A 101 15.57 25.39 -13.39
N LEU A 102 14.80 24.30 -13.43
CA LEU A 102 14.96 23.22 -14.41
C LEU A 102 14.58 23.63 -15.85
N GLY A 103 13.96 24.79 -16.04
CA GLY A 103 13.60 25.35 -17.34
C GLY A 103 12.10 25.30 -17.67
N ILE A 104 11.24 24.85 -16.76
CA ILE A 104 9.78 24.80 -16.97
C ILE A 104 9.18 26.18 -16.66
N ASN A 105 9.40 27.15 -17.54
CA ASN A 105 9.07 28.56 -17.26
C ASN A 105 7.61 28.94 -17.52
N ARG A 106 6.89 28.18 -18.35
CA ARG A 106 5.48 28.47 -18.66
C ARG A 106 4.63 28.17 -17.42
N THR A 107 3.98 29.21 -16.89
CA THR A 107 3.18 29.14 -15.65
C THR A 107 2.15 28.01 -15.64
N GLY A 108 1.50 27.75 -16.78
CA GLY A 108 0.54 26.64 -16.93
C GLY A 108 1.20 25.26 -16.77
N ASN A 109 2.30 25.01 -17.50
CA ASN A 109 3.04 23.74 -17.41
C ASN A 109 3.56 23.51 -15.99
N LEU A 110 4.11 24.56 -15.37
CA LEU A 110 4.62 24.52 -14.01
C LEU A 110 3.52 24.16 -12.99
N ALA A 111 2.31 24.72 -13.15
CA ALA A 111 1.18 24.40 -12.28
C ALA A 111 0.72 22.94 -12.44
N ILE A 112 0.63 22.46 -13.69
CA ILE A 112 0.22 21.09 -14.00
C ILE A 112 1.22 20.08 -13.44
N VAL A 113 2.51 20.26 -13.71
CA VAL A 113 3.57 19.35 -13.25
C VAL A 113 3.64 19.32 -11.72
N ASN A 114 3.55 20.49 -11.08
CA ASN A 114 3.54 20.57 -9.63
C ASN A 114 2.32 19.86 -9.02
N LYS A 115 1.13 20.01 -9.62
CA LYS A 115 -0.06 19.26 -9.22
C LYS A 115 0.16 17.74 -9.39
N ALA A 116 0.64 17.30 -10.55
CA ALA A 116 0.90 15.89 -10.83
C ALA A 116 1.92 15.29 -9.85
N ILE A 117 2.99 16.01 -9.50
CA ILE A 117 3.97 15.58 -8.49
C ILE A 117 3.34 15.49 -7.10
N LYS A 118 2.43 16.40 -6.72
CA LYS A 118 1.70 16.32 -5.46
C LYS A 118 0.78 15.10 -5.41
N ASP A 119 0.02 14.86 -6.48
CA ASP A 119 -0.87 13.71 -6.59
C ASP A 119 -0.05 12.42 -6.51
N LEU A 120 1.09 12.36 -7.22
CA LEU A 120 2.04 11.26 -7.17
C LEU A 120 2.60 11.02 -5.74
N LYS A 121 2.92 12.08 -4.99
CA LYS A 121 3.33 11.99 -3.57
C LYS A 121 2.22 11.43 -2.69
N MET A 122 0.97 11.77 -2.96
CA MET A 122 -0.20 11.28 -2.22
C MET A 122 -0.49 9.82 -2.53
N GLU A 123 -0.39 9.41 -3.80
CA GLU A 123 -0.50 8.01 -4.23
C GLU A 123 0.64 7.14 -3.67
N ASN A 124 1.87 7.66 -3.61
CA ASN A 124 3.00 6.97 -2.97
C ASN A 124 2.78 6.76 -1.46
N LYS A 125 2.11 7.70 -0.79
CA LYS A 125 1.63 7.52 0.59
C LYS A 125 0.37 6.64 0.68
N GLY A 126 -0.21 6.30 -0.47
CA GLY A 126 -1.56 5.77 -0.66
C GLY A 126 -1.61 4.40 -1.35
N ASN A 127 -0.52 3.65 -1.46
CA ASN A 127 -0.53 2.18 -1.68
C ASN A 127 -1.10 1.46 -0.45
N VAL A 128 -2.29 1.88 -0.07
CA VAL A 128 -2.96 1.55 1.16
C VAL A 128 -4.26 0.90 0.77
N THR A 129 -4.36 -0.41 1.00
CA THR A 129 -5.58 -1.15 0.63
C THR A 129 -6.71 -0.67 1.54
N PHE A 130 -7.78 -0.15 0.94
CA PHE A 130 -8.92 0.37 1.70
C PHE A 130 -9.79 -0.79 2.19
N ILE A 131 -10.10 -0.77 3.48
CA ILE A 131 -10.94 -1.76 4.13
C ILE A 131 -12.10 -1.01 4.79
N GLU A 132 -13.30 -1.24 4.25
CA GLU A 132 -14.57 -0.70 4.75
C GLU A 132 -15.08 -1.51 5.95
N GLN A 133 -14.26 -1.64 6.99
CA GLN A 133 -14.65 -2.30 8.23
C GLN A 133 -14.27 -1.45 9.44
N SER A 134 -14.85 -1.78 10.60
CA SER A 134 -14.46 -1.15 11.85
C SER A 134 -12.96 -1.36 12.09
N PRO A 135 -12.19 -0.27 12.32
CA PRO A 135 -10.77 -0.36 12.66
C PRO A 135 -10.54 -1.26 13.88
N TYR A 136 -11.45 -1.21 14.85
CA TYR A 136 -11.36 -2.02 16.05
C TYR A 136 -11.45 -3.52 15.75
N PHE A 137 -12.48 -3.96 15.02
CA PHE A 137 -12.66 -5.37 14.68
C PHE A 137 -11.58 -5.89 13.74
N PHE A 138 -11.20 -5.09 12.74
CA PHE A 138 -10.14 -5.49 11.83
C PHE A 138 -8.78 -5.59 12.55
N GLY A 139 -8.51 -4.70 13.51
CA GLY A 139 -7.34 -4.77 14.37
C GLY A 139 -7.27 -6.08 15.16
N LYS A 140 -8.40 -6.52 15.73
CA LYS A 140 -8.52 -7.80 16.43
C LYS A 140 -8.23 -9.01 15.53
N ILE A 141 -8.76 -9.01 14.31
CA ILE A 141 -8.46 -10.04 13.30
C ILE A 141 -6.96 -10.04 12.97
N LEU A 142 -6.36 -8.86 12.74
CA LEU A 142 -4.93 -8.75 12.44
C LEU A 142 -4.06 -9.28 13.58
N ASP A 143 -4.36 -8.91 14.82
CA ASP A 143 -3.63 -9.39 15.98
C ASP A 143 -3.71 -10.90 16.10
N GLN A 144 -4.88 -11.47 15.81
CA GLN A 144 -5.08 -12.90 15.84
C GLN A 144 -4.23 -13.64 14.80
N LEU A 145 -4.21 -13.12 13.56
CA LEU A 145 -3.38 -13.67 12.49
C LEU A 145 -1.88 -13.52 12.79
N ARG A 146 -1.47 -12.41 13.41
CA ARG A 146 -0.06 -12.20 13.81
C ARG A 146 0.39 -13.20 14.85
N LEU A 147 -0.46 -13.51 15.84
CA LEU A 147 -0.19 -14.53 16.85
C LEU A 147 -0.04 -15.91 16.21
N GLN A 148 -0.96 -16.29 15.33
CA GLN A 148 -0.90 -17.58 14.61
C GLN A 148 0.32 -17.70 13.68
N ALA A 149 0.87 -16.58 13.20
CA ALA A 149 2.04 -16.56 12.34
C ALA A 149 3.39 -16.65 13.10
N MET A 150 3.40 -16.68 14.45
CA MET A 150 4.64 -16.74 15.24
C MET A 150 5.21 -18.16 15.32
N PRO A 151 6.49 -18.40 14.96
CA PRO A 151 7.10 -19.74 14.98
C PRO A 151 7.30 -20.36 16.37
N LEU A 152 7.17 -19.56 17.44
CA LEU A 152 7.38 -19.98 18.83
C LEU A 152 6.08 -20.28 19.58
N TYR A 153 4.95 -20.24 18.87
CA TYR A 153 3.65 -20.52 19.47
C TYR A 153 3.46 -22.03 19.60
N ASN A 154 4.00 -22.59 20.69
CA ASN A 154 3.76 -23.96 21.11
C ASN A 154 2.34 -24.07 21.71
N ASP A 155 1.81 -25.28 21.69
CA ASP A 155 0.44 -25.79 21.95
C ASP A 155 -0.31 -25.34 23.23
N ASP A 156 0.13 -24.29 23.93
CA ASP A 156 -0.44 -23.83 25.22
C ASP A 156 -1.70 -22.94 25.08
N GLY A 157 -2.35 -22.98 23.92
CA GLY A 157 -3.61 -22.27 23.67
C GLY A 157 -3.40 -20.79 23.33
N MET A 158 -4.12 -20.33 22.30
CA MET A 158 -4.16 -18.93 21.86
C MET A 158 -4.71 -18.05 23.00
N PRO A 159 -4.14 -16.87 23.34
CA PRO A 159 -4.78 -16.01 24.33
C PRO A 159 -6.19 -15.67 23.84
N PRO A 160 -7.21 -15.78 24.71
CA PRO A 160 -8.58 -15.55 24.28
C PRO A 160 -8.72 -14.13 23.74
N LEU A 161 -9.39 -14.02 22.59
CA LEU A 161 -9.67 -12.73 21.99
C LEU A 161 -10.69 -12.00 22.87
N HIS A 162 -10.28 -10.88 23.46
CA HIS A 162 -11.16 -10.09 24.30
C HIS A 162 -11.95 -9.10 23.44
N ILE A 163 -13.25 -9.36 23.30
CA ILE A 163 -14.26 -8.50 22.68
C ILE A 163 -15.38 -8.29 23.68
N ASN A 164 -15.93 -7.09 23.73
CA ASN A 164 -17.05 -6.80 24.63
C ASN A 164 -18.27 -7.62 24.21
N ALA A 165 -19.02 -8.18 25.16
CA ALA A 165 -20.17 -9.02 24.87
C ALA A 165 -21.23 -8.32 23.99
N SER A 166 -21.36 -7.00 24.12
CA SER A 166 -22.26 -6.19 23.30
C SER A 166 -21.84 -6.03 21.84
N GLU A 167 -20.58 -6.32 21.52
CA GLU A 167 -19.98 -6.15 20.19
C GLU A 167 -19.70 -7.49 19.49
N LEU A 168 -19.95 -8.61 20.18
CA LEU A 168 -19.60 -9.96 19.72
C LEU A 168 -20.33 -10.34 18.43
N ASP A 169 -21.64 -10.13 18.36
CA ASP A 169 -22.46 -10.42 17.15
C ASP A 169 -21.97 -9.63 15.92
N GLN A 170 -21.57 -8.38 16.12
CA GLN A 170 -21.04 -7.56 15.03
C GLN A 170 -19.64 -8.02 14.63
N PHE A 171 -18.82 -8.42 15.60
CA PHE A 171 -17.49 -8.96 15.33
C PHE A 171 -17.56 -10.29 14.56
N GLU A 172 -18.43 -11.22 14.96
CA GLU A 172 -18.63 -12.50 14.27
C GLU A 172 -19.01 -12.30 12.81
N LYS A 173 -19.92 -11.36 12.51
CA LYS A 173 -20.26 -11.01 11.12
C LYS A 173 -19.06 -10.53 10.30
N VAL A 174 -18.15 -9.78 10.92
CA VAL A 174 -16.91 -9.32 10.26
C VAL A 174 -15.94 -10.49 10.05
N VAL A 175 -15.83 -11.40 11.01
CA VAL A 175 -15.02 -12.63 10.87
C VAL A 175 -15.57 -13.51 9.75
N ASP A 176 -16.88 -13.78 9.74
CA ASP A 176 -17.55 -14.60 8.72
C ASP A 176 -17.37 -14.03 7.32
N PHE A 177 -17.40 -12.70 7.19
CA PHE A 177 -17.13 -12.04 5.93
C PHE A 177 -15.71 -12.36 5.42
N TYR A 178 -14.70 -12.34 6.29
CA TYR A 178 -13.32 -12.57 5.88
C TYR A 178 -12.93 -14.05 5.80
N PHE A 179 -13.55 -14.90 6.62
CA PHE A 179 -13.26 -16.32 6.75
C PHE A 179 -14.52 -17.16 6.57
N PRO A 180 -15.18 -17.10 5.40
CA PRO A 180 -16.40 -17.87 5.16
C PRO A 180 -16.09 -19.38 5.11
N GLY A 181 -16.94 -20.21 5.73
CA GLY A 181 -16.83 -21.67 5.73
C GLY A 181 -16.32 -22.25 7.06
N GLU A 182 -15.66 -23.42 7.03
CA GLU A 182 -15.18 -24.17 8.22
C GLU A 182 -14.18 -23.42 9.12
N LEU A 183 -13.77 -22.21 8.74
CA LEU A 183 -12.87 -21.33 9.50
C LEU A 183 -13.61 -20.39 10.47
N SER A 184 -14.93 -20.24 10.33
CA SER A 184 -15.78 -19.45 11.24
C SER A 184 -16.01 -20.16 12.59
N ALA A 185 -15.84 -21.49 12.64
CA ALA A 185 -16.28 -22.33 13.75
C ALA A 185 -15.15 -22.91 14.64
N LYS A 186 -13.96 -22.30 14.68
CA LYS A 186 -12.84 -22.75 15.53
C LYS A 186 -12.34 -21.70 16.50
#